data_AF-A0A4Y6UNZ1-F1
#
_entry.id   AF-A0A4Y6UNZ1-F1
#
_cell.length_a   1.000
_cell.length_b   1.000
_cell.length_c   1.000
_cell.angle_alpha   90.00
_cell.angle_beta   90.00
_cell.angle_gamma   90.00
#
_symmetry.space_group_name_H-M   'P 1'
#
loop_
_entity.id
_entity.type
_entity.pdbx_description
1 polymer ?
#
loop_
_entity_poly.entity_id
_entity_poly.type
_entity_poly.pdbx_seq_one_letter_code
_entity_poly.pdbx_strand_id
1 'polypeptide(L)' 'MSHKGCCYDNSVVESFFSSLKRELPIDTSRHSKQHIKTAIFEYIEIFYNKQRHY' A
#
# COMPACT_ATOMS: atom_id res chain seq x y z
N MET A 1 -23.58 3.06 6.34
CA MET A 1 -22.92 2.48 7.54
C MET A 1 -22.29 1.17 7.13
N SER A 2 -20.96 1.10 7.06
CA SER A 2 -20.26 -0.15 6.78
C SER A 2 -20.23 -1.01 8.05
N HIS A 3 -20.86 -2.18 7.99
CA HIS A 3 -20.93 -3.12 9.12
C HIS A 3 -19.63 -3.93 9.17
N LYS A 4 -19.10 -4.21 10.38
CA LYS A 4 -18.00 -5.17 10.55
C LYS A 4 -18.38 -6.49 9.88
N GLY A 5 -17.58 -6.96 8.93
CA GLY A 5 -17.83 -8.20 8.18
C GLY A 5 -18.56 -8.04 6.84
N CYS A 6 -18.75 -6.81 6.35
CA CYS A 6 -19.26 -6.61 5.00
C CYS A 6 -18.19 -7.02 3.96
N CYS A 7 -18.47 -8.06 3.17
CA CYS A 7 -17.55 -8.57 2.13
C CYS A 7 -17.27 -7.57 1.00
N TYR A 8 -18.06 -6.49 0.93
CA TYR A 8 -17.86 -5.37 0.03
C TYR A 8 -17.04 -4.22 0.66
N ASP A 9 -16.70 -4.30 1.94
CA ASP A 9 -15.90 -3.28 2.62
C ASP A 9 -14.42 -3.45 2.28
N ASN A 10 -14.01 -2.80 1.19
CA ASN A 10 -12.61 -2.74 0.76
C ASN A 10 -11.83 -1.61 1.47
N SER A 11 -12.36 -1.05 2.55
CA SER A 11 -11.86 0.20 3.17
C SER A 11 -10.38 0.12 3.58
N VAL A 12 -9.95 -1.05 4.07
CA VAL A 12 -8.55 -1.30 4.45
C VAL A 12 -7.61 -1.25 3.25
N VAL A 13 -8.03 -1.83 2.13
CA VAL A 13 -7.25 -1.90 0.89
C VAL A 13 -7.23 -0.54 0.21
N GLU A 14 -8.35 0.18 0.17
CA GLU A 14 -8.41 1.56 -0.34
C GLU A 14 -7.49 2.48 0.47
N SER A 15 -7.50 2.37 1.80
CA SER A 15 -6.59 3.11 2.68
C SER A 15 -5.13 2.77 2.41
N PHE A 16 -4.79 1.49 2.21
CA PHE A 16 -3.44 1.06 1.84
C PHE A 16 -2.97 1.73 0.54
N PHE A 17 -3.76 1.64 -0.53
CA PHE A 17 -3.36 2.21 -1.83
C PHE A 17 -3.31 3.74 -1.82
N SER A 18 -4.14 4.39 -1.01
CA SER A 18 -4.06 5.84 -0.78
C SER A 18 -2.73 6.23 -0.12
N SER A 19 -2.35 5.56 0.97
CA SER A 19 -1.06 5.77 1.64
C SER A 19 0.12 5.46 0.72
N LEU A 20 0.09 4.32 0.04
CA LEU A 20 1.17 3.89 -0.86
C LEU A 20 1.43 4.91 -1.98
N LYS A 21 0.38 5.43 -2.63
CA LYS A 21 0.56 6.44 -3.69
C LYS A 21 1.08 7.77 -3.16
N ARG A 22 0.71 8.15 -1.93
CA ARG A 22 1.14 9.41 -1.32
C ARG A 22 2.58 9.35 -0.82
N GLU A 23 2.97 8.23 -0.23
CA GLU A 23 4.24 8.07 0.48
C GLU A 23 5.33 7.48 -0.39
N LEU A 24 4.95 6.70 -1.43
CA LEU A 24 5.86 6.11 -2.40
C LEU A 24 5.48 6.53 -3.83
N PRO A 25 5.75 7.79 -4.23
CA PRO A 25 5.50 8.28 -5.58
C PRO A 25 6.48 7.65 -6.57
N ILE A 26 6.09 6.52 -7.17
CA ILE A 26 6.89 5.82 -8.18
C ILE A 26 6.48 6.30 -9.57
N ASP A 27 7.44 6.81 -10.32
CA ASP A 27 7.27 7.05 -11.75
C ASP A 27 7.40 5.72 -12.52
N THR A 28 6.26 5.12 -12.84
CA THR A 28 6.23 3.83 -13.54
C THR A 28 6.77 3.88 -14.97
N SER A 29 6.95 5.07 -15.56
CA SER A 29 7.51 5.24 -16.91
C SER A 29 9.04 5.26 -16.92
N ARG A 30 9.66 5.61 -15.78
CA ARG A 30 11.11 5.75 -15.65
C ARG A 30 11.79 4.54 -15.01
N HIS A 31 11.02 3.64 -14.40
CA HIS A 31 11.55 2.51 -13.66
C HIS A 31 11.16 1.16 -14.27
N SER A 32 12.11 0.21 -14.22
CA SER A 32 11.85 -1.19 -14.57
C SER A 32 10.84 -1.79 -13.60
N LYS A 33 9.99 -2.71 -14.10
CA LYS A 33 9.02 -3.45 -13.29
C LYS A 33 9.66 -4.12 -12.06
N GLN A 34 10.91 -4.57 -12.17
CA GLN A 34 11.61 -5.21 -11.07
C GLN A 34 11.95 -4.21 -9.96
N HIS A 35 12.40 -3.01 -10.33
CA HIS A 35 12.68 -1.94 -9.37
C HIS A 35 11.41 -1.50 -8.64
N ILE A 36 10.29 -1.37 -9.36
CA ILE A 36 8.99 -1.01 -8.79
C ILE A 36 8.54 -2.08 -7.77
N LYS A 37 8.69 -3.36 -8.11
CA LYS A 37 8.36 -4.46 -7.19
C LYS A 37 9.19 -4.42 -5.92
N THR A 38 10.51 -4.19 -6.03
CA THR A 38 11.40 -4.07 -4.88
C THR A 38 11.01 -2.90 -3.99
N ALA A 39 10.78 -1.72 -4.58
CA ALA A 39 10.38 -0.52 -3.83
C ALA A 39 9.06 -0.72 -3.06
N ILE A 40 8.06 -1.36 -3.69
CA ILE A 40 6.79 -1.71 -3.03
C ILE A 40 7.02 -2.70 -1.89
N PHE A 41 7.83 -3.73 -2.11
CA PHE A 41 8.13 -4.74 -1.09
C PHE A 41 8.81 -4.12 0.14
N GLU A 42 9.82 -3.29 -0.08
CA GLU A 42 10.51 -2.56 1.00
C GLU A 42 9.56 -1.62 1.76
N TYR A 43 8.70 -0.90 1.05
CA TYR A 43 7.69 -0.05 1.69
C TYR A 43 6.73 -0.86 2.57
N ILE A 44 6.27 -2.02 2.11
CA ILE A 44 5.37 -2.88 2.90
C ILE A 44 6.08 -3.40 4.16
N GLU A 45 7.26 -4.01 4.01
CA GLU A 45 8.00 -4.67 5.09
C GLU A 45 8.55 -3.69 6.13
N ILE A 46 9.13 -2.58 5.66
CA ILE A 46 9.94 -1.70 6.52
C ILE A 46 9.13 -0.53 7.05
N PHE A 47 8.16 -0.03 6.28
CA PHE A 47 7.43 1.19 6.64
C PHE A 47 5.99 0.88 7.07
N TYR A 48 5.21 0.25 6.19
CA TYR A 48 3.78 0.04 6.42
C TYR A 48 3.51 -0.92 7.58
N ASN A 49 4.17 -2.07 7.60
CA ASN A 49 4.03 -3.04 8.69
C ASN A 49 4.61 -2.49 10.00
N LYS A 50 5.72 -1.73 9.96
CA LYS A 50 6.27 -1.05 11.15
C LYS A 50 5.30 -0.06 11.79
N GLN A 51 4.58 0.74 11.00
CA GLN A 51 3.61 1.70 11.54
C GLN A 51 2.33 1.04 12.07
N ARG A 52 2.00 -0.18 11.62
CA ARG A 52 0.77 -0.88 12.00
C ARG A 52 0.95 -2.03 12.98
N HIS A 53 2.16 -2.26 13.50
CA HIS A 53 2.35 -3.11 14.67
C HIS A 53 1.63 -2.49 15.87
N TYR A 54 0.40 -2.95 16.12
CA TYR A 54 -0.28 -2.91 17.42
C TYR A 54 0.22 -4.05 18.30
#